data_AF-U3PCL5-F1
#
_entry.id   AF-U3PCL5-F1
#
_cell.length_a   1.000
_cell.length_b   1.000
_cell.length_c   1.000
_cell.angle_alpha   90.00
_cell.angle_beta   90.00
_cell.angle_gamma   90.00
#
_symmetry.space_group_name_H-M   'P 1'
#
loop_
_entity.id
_entity.type
_entity.pdbx_description
1 polymer ?
#
loop_
_entity_poly.entity_id
_entity_poly.type
_entity_poly.pdbx_seq_one_letter_code
_entity_poly.pdbx_strand_id
1 'polypeptide(L)'
;RERLFAFTAHIALDLAALNLQRSRDHAIPGYNEWRRFCGLSAPQNVQELAVVMNNTELARRLIELYGTPENIDIWLGGVAEPFVPGGRVGAVFACLISTQFQHIRQGDRLWWENK
;
A
#
# COMPACT_ATOMS: atom_id res chain seq x y z
N ARG A 1 -0.01 -17.13 -5.09
CA ARG A 1 1.38 -16.60 -5.08
C ARG A 1 2.22 -17.27 -6.16
N GLU A 2 2.39 -18.60 -6.16
CA GLU A 2 3.45 -19.29 -6.92
C GLU A 2 3.10 -19.73 -8.36
N ARG A 3 2.00 -19.25 -8.95
CA ARG A 3 1.48 -19.77 -10.22
C ARG A 3 1.11 -18.69 -11.24
N LEU A 4 1.58 -17.45 -11.05
CA LEU A 4 1.31 -16.39 -12.01
C LEU A 4 2.03 -16.74 -13.33
N PHE A 5 1.30 -16.73 -14.45
CA PHE A 5 1.81 -17.06 -15.78
C PHE A 5 2.48 -18.45 -15.92
N ALA A 6 2.07 -19.44 -15.10
CA ALA A 6 2.68 -20.77 -15.12
C ALA A 6 2.62 -21.49 -16.48
N PHE A 7 1.68 -21.13 -17.37
CA PHE A 7 1.55 -21.73 -18.71
C PHE A 7 2.33 -21.01 -19.81
N THR A 8 2.80 -19.79 -19.56
CA THR A 8 3.40 -18.93 -20.59
C THR A 8 4.82 -18.47 -20.24
N ALA A 9 5.19 -18.48 -18.96
CA ALA A 9 6.53 -18.15 -18.49
C ALA A 9 7.38 -19.42 -18.29
N HIS A 10 8.70 -19.31 -18.51
CA HIS A 10 9.64 -20.41 -18.21
C HIS A 10 9.65 -20.81 -16.74
N ILE A 11 9.37 -19.87 -15.83
CA ILE A 11 9.24 -20.09 -14.39
C ILE A 11 7.97 -19.36 -13.94
N ALA A 12 7.14 -20.04 -13.13
CA ALA A 12 5.96 -19.42 -12.56
C ALA A 12 6.34 -18.24 -11.65
N LEU A 13 5.60 -17.15 -11.78
CA LEU A 13 5.91 -15.89 -11.11
C LEU A 13 5.07 -15.72 -9.84
N ASP A 14 5.48 -14.73 -9.05
CA ASP A 14 4.83 -14.29 -7.84
C ASP A 14 4.39 -12.83 -7.94
N LEU A 15 3.09 -12.62 -8.09
CA LEU A 15 2.52 -11.27 -8.22
C LEU A 15 2.80 -10.38 -7.01
N ALA A 16 2.79 -10.94 -5.80
CA ALA A 16 3.05 -10.14 -4.60
C ALA A 16 4.49 -9.66 -4.57
N ALA A 17 5.46 -10.56 -4.84
CA ALA A 17 6.87 -10.17 -4.96
C ALA A 17 7.11 -9.20 -6.12
N LEU A 18 6.42 -9.37 -7.25
CA LEU A 18 6.50 -8.44 -8.38
C LEU A 18 5.98 -7.05 -8.00
N ASN A 19 4.93 -6.93 -7.19
CA ASN A 19 4.44 -5.64 -6.71
C ASN A 19 5.47 -4.94 -5.82
N LEU A 20 6.12 -5.66 -4.90
CA LEU A 20 7.22 -5.12 -4.09
C LEU A 20 8.36 -4.64 -4.98
N GLN A 21 8.79 -5.49 -5.92
CA GLN A 21 9.88 -5.17 -6.83
C GLN A 21 9.54 -3.99 -7.75
N ARG A 22 8.29 -3.89 -8.22
CA ARG A 22 7.83 -2.79 -9.07
C ARG A 22 7.80 -1.47 -8.33
N SER A 23 7.42 -1.47 -7.04
CA SER A 23 7.50 -0.27 -6.19
C SER A 23 8.92 0.29 -6.16
N ARG A 24 9.92 -0.60 -6.04
CA ARG A 24 11.35 -0.23 -6.00
C ARG A 24 11.88 0.22 -7.35
N ASP A 25 11.51 -0.50 -8.42
CA ASP A 25 11.80 -0.15 -9.81
C ASP A 25 11.32 1.27 -10.16
N HIS A 26 10.11 1.62 -9.72
CA HIS A 26 9.53 2.95 -9.89
C HIS A 26 10.02 3.98 -8.85
N ALA A 27 10.98 3.62 -7.98
CA ALA A 27 11.51 4.46 -6.91
C ALA A 27 10.41 5.10 -6.04
N ILE A 28 9.34 4.37 -5.77
CA ILE A 28 8.22 4.86 -4.97
C ILE A 28 8.68 4.99 -3.51
N PRO A 29 8.41 6.13 -2.84
CA PRO A 29 8.73 6.29 -1.43
C PRO A 29 8.11 5.21 -0.54
N GLY A 30 8.75 4.96 0.61
CA GLY A 30 8.29 3.98 1.58
C GLY A 30 6.97 4.34 2.26
N TYR A 31 6.45 3.39 3.03
CA TYR A 31 5.13 3.45 3.66
C TYR A 31 4.88 4.73 4.47
N ASN A 32 5.83 5.13 5.32
CA ASN A 32 5.65 6.28 6.19
C ASN A 32 5.60 7.62 5.43
N GLU A 33 6.30 7.74 4.30
CA GLU A 33 6.20 8.93 3.44
C GLU A 33 4.76 9.12 2.92
N TRP A 34 4.12 8.03 2.50
CA TRP A 34 2.72 8.07 2.07
C TRP A 34 1.75 8.28 3.22
N ARG A 35 2.03 7.78 4.42
CA ARG A 35 1.24 8.11 5.61
C ARG A 35 1.33 9.59 5.95
N ARG A 36 2.52 10.18 5.90
CA ARG A 36 2.73 11.63 6.09
C ARG A 36 1.97 12.43 5.04
N PHE A 37 2.07 12.05 3.76
CA PHE A 37 1.32 12.68 2.66
C PHE A 37 -0.19 12.69 2.94
N CYS A 38 -0.72 11.60 3.48
CA CYS A 38 -2.13 11.46 3.85
C CYS A 38 -2.51 12.07 5.22
N GLY A 39 -1.60 12.75 5.92
CA GLY A 39 -1.86 13.33 7.24
C GLY A 39 -2.08 12.28 8.34
N LEU A 40 -1.62 11.06 8.14
CA LEU A 40 -1.73 9.95 9.09
C LEU A 40 -0.48 9.86 9.99
N SER A 41 -0.61 9.18 11.13
CA SER A 41 0.53 8.88 12.01
C SER A 41 1.62 8.08 11.29
N ALA A 42 2.90 8.42 11.47
CA ALA A 42 4.02 7.71 10.87
C ALA A 42 4.74 6.86 11.94
N PRO A 43 4.39 5.56 12.11
CA PRO A 43 4.93 4.73 13.18
C PRO A 43 6.45 4.62 13.10
N GLN A 44 7.14 4.77 14.23
CA GLN A 44 8.61 4.74 14.31
C GLN A 44 9.17 3.41 14.82
N ASN A 45 8.33 2.60 15.47
CA ASN A 45 8.73 1.35 16.12
C ASN A 45 7.64 0.28 15.98
N VAL A 46 7.95 -0.94 16.44
CA VAL A 46 7.04 -2.09 16.34
C VAL A 46 5.73 -1.86 17.09
N GLN A 47 5.75 -1.16 18.23
CA GLN A 47 4.57 -0.90 19.04
C GLN A 47 3.60 0.04 18.32
N GLU A 48 4.13 1.15 17.77
CA GLU A 48 3.32 2.09 16.99
C GLU A 48 2.80 1.46 15.70
N LEU A 49 3.62 0.66 15.01
CA LEU A 49 3.19 -0.06 13.81
C LEU A 49 2.11 -1.09 14.14
N ALA A 50 2.21 -1.77 15.29
CA ALA A 50 1.20 -2.72 15.76
C ALA A 50 -0.17 -2.05 15.98
N VAL A 51 -0.18 -0.83 16.51
CA VAL A 51 -1.40 -0.03 16.66
C VAL A 51 -2.00 0.31 15.29
N VAL A 52 -1.18 0.78 14.34
CA VAL A 52 -1.63 1.13 12.98
C VAL A 52 -2.21 -0.09 12.25
N MET A 53 -1.55 -1.24 12.34
CA MET A 53 -1.96 -2.48 11.67
C MET A 53 -3.05 -3.24 12.45
N ASN A 54 -3.36 -2.82 13.67
CA ASN A 54 -4.18 -3.58 14.63
C ASN A 54 -3.73 -5.06 14.75
N ASN A 55 -2.42 -5.28 14.69
CA ASN A 55 -1.83 -6.63 14.63
C ASN A 55 -0.35 -6.63 15.04
N THR A 56 -0.07 -7.04 16.27
CA THR A 56 1.27 -7.06 16.85
C THR A 56 2.21 -8.06 16.15
N GLU A 57 1.71 -9.25 15.80
CA GLU A 57 2.55 -10.28 15.17
C GLU A 57 2.92 -9.90 13.74
N LEU A 58 1.99 -9.30 12.99
CA LEU A 58 2.28 -8.77 11.66
C LEU A 58 3.31 -7.65 11.73
N ALA A 59 3.13 -6.68 12.64
CA ALA A 59 4.08 -5.58 12.82
C ALA A 59 5.48 -6.10 13.18
N ARG A 60 5.58 -7.09 14.08
CA ARG A 60 6.85 -7.71 14.45
C ARG A 60 7.55 -8.33 13.23
N ARG A 61 6.83 -9.11 12.41
CA ARG A 61 7.40 -9.72 11.19
C ARG A 61 7.83 -8.68 10.16
N LEU A 62 7.07 -7.60 10.02
CA LEU A 62 7.43 -6.52 9.10
C LEU A 62 8.72 -5.83 9.56
N ILE A 63 8.87 -5.53 10.85
CA ILE A 63 10.11 -4.95 11.38
C ILE A 63 11.29 -5.91 11.26
N GLU A 64 11.08 -7.21 11.49
CA GLU A 64 12.12 -8.23 11.29
C GLU A 64 12.65 -8.27 9.85
N LEU A 65 11.77 -8.05 8.86
CA LEU A 65 12.13 -8.06 7.44
C LEU A 65 12.67 -6.72 6.91
N TYR A 66 12.10 -5.60 7.34
CA TYR A 66 12.39 -4.26 6.78
C TYR A 66 13.30 -3.40 7.68
N GLY A 67 13.52 -3.79 8.93
CA GLY A 67 14.28 -3.05 9.95
C GLY A 67 13.53 -1.84 10.52
N THR A 68 12.88 -1.05 9.67
CA THR A 68 12.13 0.17 10.05
C THR A 68 10.83 0.28 9.25
N PRO A 69 9.73 0.84 9.81
CA PRO A 69 8.51 1.14 9.05
C PRO A 69 8.75 2.05 7.85
N GLU A 70 9.79 2.89 7.87
CA GLU A 70 10.15 3.78 6.75
C GLU A 70 10.46 3.01 5.46
N ASN A 71 10.97 1.77 5.56
CA ASN A 71 11.41 0.98 4.41
C ASN A 71 10.31 0.06 3.85
N ILE A 72 9.16 -0.04 4.51
CA ILE A 72 8.08 -0.94 4.07
C ILE A 72 7.58 -0.46 2.69
N ASP A 73 7.59 -1.35 1.70
CA ASP A 73 7.05 -1.05 0.37
C ASP A 73 5.56 -0.67 0.49
N ILE A 74 5.15 0.42 -0.17
CA ILE A 74 3.79 0.98 -0.01
C ILE A 74 2.68 -0.02 -0.32
N TRP A 75 2.90 -0.91 -1.30
CA TRP A 75 1.90 -1.93 -1.63
C TRP A 75 1.63 -2.84 -0.43
N LEU A 76 2.68 -3.29 0.25
CA LEU A 76 2.56 -4.17 1.42
C LEU A 76 1.97 -3.42 2.62
N GLY A 77 2.46 -2.21 2.89
CA GLY A 77 1.96 -1.39 4.00
C GLY A 77 0.47 -1.09 3.85
N GLY A 78 0.02 -0.73 2.64
CA GLY A 78 -1.38 -0.40 2.40
C GLY A 78 -2.35 -1.60 2.43
N VAL A 79 -1.93 -2.79 1.99
CA VAL A 79 -2.77 -4.01 2.13
C VAL A 79 -2.76 -4.59 3.54
N ALA A 80 -1.74 -4.26 4.34
CA ALA A 80 -1.60 -4.72 5.72
C ALA A 80 -2.50 -3.95 6.70
N GLU A 81 -2.89 -2.72 6.36
CA GLU A 81 -3.78 -1.91 7.20
C GLU A 81 -5.19 -2.51 7.33
N PRO A 82 -5.82 -2.41 8.51
CA PRO A 82 -7.19 -2.85 8.70
C PRO A 82 -8.15 -1.99 7.86
N PHE A 83 -9.24 -2.60 7.37
CA PHE A 83 -10.21 -1.89 6.53
C PHE A 83 -10.89 -0.75 7.29
N VAL A 84 -11.11 0.36 6.60
CA VAL A 84 -11.97 1.45 7.09
C VAL A 84 -13.44 0.99 7.17
N PRO A 85 -14.28 1.60 8.04
CA PRO A 85 -15.70 1.26 8.13
C PRO A 85 -16.41 1.36 6.76
N GLY A 86 -17.08 0.28 6.35
CA GLY A 86 -17.76 0.21 5.05
C GLY A 86 -16.86 0.03 3.83
N GLY A 87 -15.52 -0.02 4.01
CA GLY A 87 -14.55 -0.15 2.93
C GLY A 87 -13.91 -1.54 2.80
N ARG A 88 -12.96 -1.65 1.87
CA ARG A 88 -12.13 -2.84 1.61
C ARG A 88 -10.63 -2.53 1.49
N VAL A 89 -10.24 -1.34 1.94
CA VAL A 89 -8.85 -0.87 1.98
C VAL A 89 -8.58 -0.18 3.31
N GLY A 90 -7.32 -0.12 3.71
CA GLY A 90 -6.87 0.64 4.86
C GLY A 90 -6.91 2.15 4.65
N ALA A 91 -6.57 2.90 5.70
CA ALA A 91 -6.63 4.36 5.70
C ALA A 91 -5.70 4.99 4.66
N VAL A 92 -4.46 4.50 4.52
CA VAL A 92 -3.51 5.05 3.54
C VAL A 92 -4.01 4.85 2.11
N PHE A 93 -4.53 3.66 1.79
CA PHE A 93 -5.08 3.39 0.47
C PHE A 93 -6.41 4.09 0.23
N ALA A 94 -7.25 4.26 1.25
CA ALA A 94 -8.46 5.07 1.13
C ALA A 94 -8.11 6.51 0.72
N CYS A 95 -7.11 7.12 1.37
CA CYS A 95 -6.58 8.43 0.98
C CYS A 95 -6.07 8.42 -0.47
N LEU A 96 -5.05 7.62 -0.80
CA LEU A 96 -4.40 7.66 -2.11
C LEU A 96 -5.37 7.37 -3.27
N ILE A 97 -6.20 6.33 -3.12
CA ILE A 97 -7.15 5.92 -4.15
C ILE A 97 -8.23 7.00 -4.31
N SER A 98 -8.82 7.50 -3.21
CA SER A 98 -9.87 8.52 -3.31
C SER A 98 -9.34 9.84 -3.89
N THR A 99 -8.15 10.29 -3.50
CA THR A 99 -7.49 11.46 -4.07
C THR A 99 -7.30 11.30 -5.58
N GLN A 100 -6.79 10.14 -6.02
CA GLN A 100 -6.61 9.88 -7.44
C GLN A 100 -7.93 9.87 -8.21
N PHE A 101 -8.97 9.21 -7.69
CA PHE A 101 -10.29 9.16 -8.32
C PHE A 101 -10.98 10.54 -8.33
N GLN A 102 -10.79 11.33 -7.28
CA GLN A 102 -11.29 12.70 -7.23
C GLN A 102 -10.63 13.57 -8.30
N HIS A 103 -9.30 13.51 -8.44
CA HIS A 103 -8.56 14.30 -9.42
C HIS A 103 -8.95 13.94 -10.86
N ILE A 104 -9.05 12.66 -11.21
CA ILE A 104 -9.46 12.28 -12.57
C ILE A 104 -10.91 12.68 -12.85
N ARG A 105 -11.81 12.60 -11.86
CA ARG A 105 -13.20 13.03 -12.04
C ARG A 105 -13.30 14.54 -12.23
N GLN A 106 -12.66 15.32 -11.36
CA GLN A 106 -12.75 16.79 -11.37
C GLN A 106 -11.93 17.42 -12.50
N GLY A 107 -10.85 16.77 -12.93
CA GLY A 107 -9.99 17.21 -14.02
C GLY A 107 -10.45 16.76 -15.42
N ASP A 108 -11.43 15.85 -15.51
CA ASP A 108 -11.94 15.39 -16.79
C ASP A 108 -13.02 16.34 -17.33
N ARG A 109 -12.63 17.12 -18.35
CA ARG A 109 -13.56 18.00 -19.08
C ARG A 109 -14.74 17.24 -19.69
N LEU A 110 -14.53 15.98 -20.07
CA LEU A 110 -15.54 15.09 -20.66
C LEU A 110 -16.19 14.18 -19.62
N TRP A 111 -16.06 14.50 -18.32
CA TRP A 111 -16.77 13.77 -17.27
C TRP A 111 -18.26 13.75 -17.57
N TRP A 112 -18.88 12.57 -17.46
CA TRP A 112 -20.25 12.35 -17.95
C TRP A 112 -21.33 13.19 -17.24
N GLU A 113 -21.07 13.67 -16.02
CA GLU A 113 -21.97 14.58 -15.28
C GLU A 113 -21.68 16.06 -15.54
N ASN A 114 -20.64 16.38 -16.30
CA ASN A 114 -20.30 17.75 -16.65
C ASN A 114 -21.32 18.29 -17.68
N LYS A 115 -21.78 19.53 -17.49
CA LYS A 115 -22.78 20.17 -18.36
C LYS A 115 -22.14 20.96 -19.48
#